data_AF-A0A7W1FUH7-F1
#
_entry.id   AF-A0A7W1FUH7-F1
#
_cell.length_a   1.000
_cell.length_b   1.000
_cell.length_c   1.000
_cell.angle_alpha   90.00
_cell.angle_beta   90.00
_cell.angle_gamma   90.00
#
_symmetry.space_group_name_H-M   'P 1'
#
loop_
_entity.id
_entity.type
_entity.pdbx_description
1 polymer ?
#
loop_
_entity_poly.entity_id
_entity_poly.type
_entity_poly.pdbx_seq_one_letter_code
_entity_poly.pdbx_strand_id
1 'polypeptide(L)'
;VALEDLPWQDLEDVPADLKRRYLDDTFEAEGHEVSFDDLSLALAAVKYGAAVAHVARLYRHLQSAMGDKDFEVEVSVDETESPTTHAQHVYIATELGRLGLRWVSLPPRYVGRFEKGVDYIGDVTEFEEDIEVHAAIARTVSPDGPYKLSLHSGSDKFSVYPAFVRQTRGLAHLKTAGTSYLEALRTVAALDPDLFREIYDFARGRYEEDRASYHVSARTDRTPGVVGDAQLPALLGTFDAREILHVTFGSVLKEARFRNRLLGLLREHPEHYAAGLERHFLRHLEPFANGGTP
;
A
#
# COMPACT_ATOMS: atom_id res chain seq x y z
N VAL A 1 19.08 11.02 -14.57
CA VAL A 1 19.85 9.82 -14.93
C VAL A 1 19.48 9.50 -16.36
N ALA A 2 20.44 9.34 -17.26
CA ALA A 2 20.18 8.92 -18.63
C ALA A 2 20.18 7.39 -18.75
N LEU A 3 19.67 6.85 -19.86
CA LEU A 3 19.64 5.40 -20.09
C LEU A 3 21.07 4.81 -20.08
N GLU A 4 22.03 5.56 -20.61
CA GLU A 4 23.45 5.19 -20.66
C GLU A 4 24.08 5.11 -19.27
N ASP A 5 23.53 5.85 -18.29
CA ASP A 5 24.04 5.93 -16.91
C ASP A 5 23.49 4.82 -15.99
N LEU A 6 22.64 3.93 -16.50
CA LEU A 6 22.12 2.83 -15.70
C LEU A 6 23.24 1.88 -15.26
N PRO A 7 23.08 1.18 -14.12
CA PRO A 7 24.09 0.24 -13.63
C PRO A 7 24.06 -1.07 -14.44
N TRP A 8 24.43 -1.00 -15.72
CA TRP A 8 24.34 -2.09 -16.71
C TRP A 8 25.04 -3.37 -16.27
N GLN A 9 26.16 -3.24 -15.56
CA GLN A 9 26.86 -4.39 -14.99
C GLN A 9 26.01 -5.13 -13.95
N ASP A 10 25.34 -4.41 -13.05
CA ASP A 10 24.45 -5.01 -12.04
C ASP A 10 23.13 -5.49 -12.63
N LEU A 11 22.71 -4.87 -13.73
CA LEU A 11 21.58 -5.34 -14.54
C LEU A 11 21.96 -6.56 -15.39
N GLU A 12 23.23 -6.96 -15.49
CA GLU A 12 23.65 -8.10 -16.33
C GLU A 12 23.06 -8.03 -17.75
N ASP A 13 23.07 -6.82 -18.32
CA ASP A 13 22.44 -6.53 -19.62
C ASP A 13 23.19 -5.39 -20.33
N VAL A 14 22.83 -5.14 -21.59
CA VAL A 14 23.34 -4.02 -22.38
C VAL A 14 22.20 -3.24 -23.04
N PRO A 15 22.36 -1.93 -23.31
CA PRO A 15 21.28 -1.11 -23.89
C PRO A 15 20.68 -1.66 -25.18
N ALA A 16 21.50 -2.27 -26.05
CA ALA A 16 21.04 -2.83 -27.32
C ALA A 16 20.11 -4.03 -27.11
N ASP A 17 20.41 -4.89 -26.14
CA ASP A 17 19.60 -6.06 -25.82
C ASP A 17 18.31 -5.69 -25.10
N LEU A 18 18.36 -4.67 -24.23
CA LEU A 18 17.16 -4.05 -23.67
C LEU A 18 16.23 -3.55 -24.78
N LYS A 19 16.74 -2.73 -25.71
CA LYS A 19 15.92 -2.17 -26.80
C LYS A 19 15.28 -3.26 -27.65
N ARG A 20 16.05 -4.26 -28.08
CA ARG A 20 15.54 -5.40 -28.84
C ARG A 20 14.45 -6.17 -28.09
N ARG A 21 14.55 -6.29 -26.77
CA ARG A 21 13.56 -7.01 -25.96
C ARG A 21 12.21 -6.30 -25.87
N TYR A 22 12.20 -4.97 -25.86
CA TYR A 22 10.98 -4.19 -25.59
C TYR A 22 10.44 -3.43 -26.80
N LEU A 23 11.27 -3.01 -27.75
CA LEU A 23 10.84 -2.21 -28.92
C LEU A 23 10.46 -3.05 -30.13
N ASP A 24 10.99 -4.27 -30.24
CA ASP A 24 10.77 -5.12 -31.42
C ASP A 24 9.53 -6.01 -31.28
N ASP A 25 8.89 -6.04 -30.10
CA ASP A 25 7.75 -6.90 -29.81
C ASP A 25 6.73 -6.21 -28.89
N THR A 26 5.50 -6.73 -28.88
CA THR A 26 4.42 -6.28 -27.98
C THR A 26 4.22 -7.31 -26.88
N PHE A 27 4.07 -6.84 -25.65
CA PHE A 27 3.77 -7.73 -24.54
C PHE A 27 2.27 -8.02 -24.47
N GLU A 28 1.90 -9.27 -24.76
CA GLU A 28 0.51 -9.74 -24.74
C GLU A 28 0.12 -10.28 -23.35
N ALA A 29 -0.83 -9.63 -22.69
CA ALA A 29 -1.31 -9.98 -21.36
C ALA A 29 -2.81 -10.29 -21.36
N GLU A 30 -3.18 -11.56 -21.50
CA GLU A 30 -4.59 -12.03 -21.50
C GLU A 30 -5.52 -11.25 -22.46
N GLY A 31 -5.00 -10.80 -23.62
CA GLY A 31 -5.75 -10.01 -24.61
C GLY A 31 -5.54 -8.49 -24.51
N HIS A 32 -4.71 -8.04 -23.57
CA HIS A 32 -4.22 -6.66 -23.49
C HIS A 32 -2.82 -6.54 -24.11
N GLU A 33 -2.67 -5.66 -25.08
CA GLU A 33 -1.39 -5.32 -25.70
C GLU A 33 -0.70 -4.20 -24.91
N VAL A 34 0.51 -4.47 -24.41
CA VAL A 34 1.39 -3.46 -23.80
C VAL A 34 2.62 -3.29 -24.67
N SER A 35 2.65 -2.20 -25.45
CA SER A 35 3.77 -1.87 -26.34
C SER A 35 4.70 -0.83 -25.73
N PHE A 36 5.94 -0.82 -26.20
CA PHE A 36 6.92 0.19 -25.85
C PHE A 36 7.33 0.99 -27.10
N ASP A 37 7.49 2.30 -26.92
CA ASP A 37 8.25 3.14 -27.82
C ASP A 37 9.56 3.54 -27.13
N ASP A 38 10.45 4.24 -27.85
CA ASP A 38 11.72 4.69 -27.29
C ASP A 38 11.54 5.51 -25.99
N LEU A 39 10.45 6.30 -25.90
CA LEU A 39 10.21 7.17 -24.75
C LEU A 39 9.70 6.36 -23.54
N SER A 40 8.72 5.49 -23.72
CA SER A 40 8.15 4.69 -22.63
C SER A 40 9.16 3.70 -22.08
N LEU A 41 10.00 3.11 -22.95
CA LEU A 41 11.13 2.27 -22.52
C LEU A 41 12.17 3.09 -21.74
N ALA A 42 12.58 4.24 -22.25
CA ALA A 42 13.54 5.11 -21.56
C ALA A 42 13.01 5.55 -20.20
N LEU A 43 11.74 5.95 -20.10
CA LEU A 43 11.11 6.34 -18.84
C LEU A 43 11.05 5.18 -17.84
N ALA A 44 10.67 3.97 -18.28
CA ALA A 44 10.64 2.79 -17.41
C ALA A 44 12.05 2.43 -16.91
N ALA A 45 13.03 2.36 -17.81
CA ALA A 45 14.39 1.97 -17.49
C ALA A 45 15.10 3.01 -16.61
N VAL A 46 14.95 4.31 -16.90
CA VAL A 46 15.53 5.38 -16.08
C VAL A 46 14.88 5.44 -14.70
N LYS A 47 13.56 5.26 -14.60
CA LYS A 47 12.83 5.30 -13.32
C LYS A 47 13.16 4.08 -12.44
N TYR A 48 13.23 2.88 -13.02
CA TYR A 48 13.29 1.63 -12.24
C TYR A 48 14.56 0.80 -12.39
N GLY A 49 15.40 1.00 -13.42
CA GLY A 49 16.57 0.16 -13.67
C GLY A 49 17.54 0.11 -12.49
N ALA A 50 17.85 1.26 -11.88
CA ALA A 50 18.69 1.28 -10.68
C ALA A 50 18.02 0.60 -9.47
N ALA A 51 16.70 0.70 -9.34
CA ALA A 51 15.94 0.03 -8.29
C ALA A 51 15.92 -1.49 -8.49
N VAL A 52 15.69 -1.98 -9.71
CA VAL A 52 15.73 -3.40 -10.08
C VAL A 52 17.12 -3.99 -9.77
N ALA A 53 18.19 -3.33 -10.21
CA ALA A 53 19.55 -3.73 -9.90
C ALA A 53 19.80 -3.79 -8.38
N HIS A 54 19.30 -2.81 -7.64
CA HIS A 54 19.42 -2.79 -6.18
C HIS A 54 18.68 -3.95 -5.51
N VAL A 55 17.44 -4.22 -5.92
CA VAL A 55 16.63 -5.32 -5.41
C VAL A 55 17.29 -6.66 -5.74
N ALA A 56 17.88 -6.82 -6.92
CA ALA A 56 18.64 -8.03 -7.28
C ALA A 56 19.85 -8.27 -6.35
N ARG A 57 20.60 -7.22 -6.01
CA ARG A 57 21.70 -7.31 -5.04
C ARG A 57 21.19 -7.71 -3.65
N LEU A 58 20.11 -7.10 -3.18
CA LEU A 58 19.49 -7.45 -1.89
C LEU A 58 18.98 -8.89 -1.88
N TYR A 59 18.34 -9.34 -2.96
CA TYR A 59 17.83 -10.70 -3.08
C TYR A 59 18.95 -11.74 -3.00
N ARG A 60 20.06 -11.53 -3.72
CA ARG A 60 21.24 -12.42 -3.65
C ARG A 60 21.86 -12.43 -2.25
N HIS A 61 21.91 -11.28 -1.59
CA HIS A 61 22.35 -11.19 -0.20
C HIS A 61 21.43 -11.99 0.74
N LEU A 62 20.11 -11.88 0.58
CA LEU A 62 19.13 -12.66 1.33
C LEU A 62 19.28 -14.17 1.07
N GLN A 63 19.42 -14.60 -0.18
CA GLN A 63 19.67 -16.00 -0.51
C GLN A 63 20.92 -16.53 0.21
N SER A 64 22.02 -15.78 0.17
CA SER A 64 23.25 -16.18 0.86
C SER A 64 23.10 -16.20 2.39
N ALA A 65 22.34 -15.27 2.97
CA ALA A 65 22.15 -15.17 4.42
C ALA A 65 21.17 -16.23 4.95
N MET A 66 20.15 -16.57 4.17
CA MET A 66 19.12 -17.54 4.53
C MET A 66 19.57 -18.98 4.31
N GLY A 67 20.46 -19.23 3.33
CA GLY A 67 20.90 -20.58 2.99
C GLY A 67 19.71 -21.44 2.56
N ASP A 68 19.47 -22.54 3.26
CA ASP A 68 18.37 -23.47 2.98
C ASP A 68 17.02 -23.04 3.60
N LYS A 69 16.96 -21.90 4.30
CA LYS A 69 15.72 -21.43 4.92
C LYS A 69 14.84 -20.71 3.90
N ASP A 70 13.54 -21.02 3.92
CA ASP A 70 12.55 -20.31 3.13
C ASP A 70 12.46 -18.83 3.54
N PHE A 71 12.23 -17.97 2.56
CA PHE A 71 11.95 -16.55 2.75
C PHE A 71 11.04 -16.05 1.62
N GLU A 72 10.29 -14.98 1.92
CA GLU A 72 9.43 -14.31 0.95
C GLU A 72 9.95 -12.89 0.71
N VAL A 73 9.84 -12.42 -0.54
CA VAL A 73 10.20 -11.05 -0.92
C VAL A 73 9.01 -10.39 -1.59
N GLU A 74 8.65 -9.20 -1.12
CA GLU A 74 7.78 -8.28 -1.85
C GLU A 74 8.65 -7.15 -2.42
N VAL A 75 8.39 -6.76 -3.68
CA VAL A 75 9.10 -5.65 -4.33
C VAL A 75 8.13 -4.47 -4.50
N SER A 76 8.29 -3.44 -3.66
CA SER A 76 7.35 -2.32 -3.55
C SER A 76 7.71 -1.13 -4.43
N VAL A 77 6.75 -0.57 -5.17
CA VAL A 77 6.90 0.68 -5.92
C VAL A 77 5.67 1.61 -5.78
N ASP A 78 4.92 1.49 -4.69
CA ASP A 78 3.65 2.18 -4.43
C ASP A 78 3.81 3.60 -3.85
N GLU A 79 5.00 3.95 -3.34
CA GLU A 79 5.30 5.28 -2.81
C GLU A 79 6.08 6.16 -3.82
N THR A 80 5.82 5.97 -5.12
CA THR A 80 6.35 6.86 -6.17
C THR A 80 5.42 8.04 -6.45
N GLU A 81 5.99 9.15 -6.95
CA GLU A 81 5.25 10.38 -7.24
C GLU A 81 4.15 10.21 -8.29
N SER A 82 4.41 9.40 -9.33
CA SER A 82 3.46 9.11 -10.40
C SER A 82 3.00 7.66 -10.40
N PRO A 83 1.75 7.37 -10.83
CA PRO A 83 1.28 6.01 -11.04
C PRO A 83 2.23 5.15 -11.87
N THR A 84 2.28 3.86 -11.56
CA THR A 84 3.05 2.88 -12.30
C THR A 84 2.30 2.54 -13.57
N THR A 85 2.82 2.91 -14.74
CA THR A 85 2.17 2.54 -16.00
C THR A 85 2.26 1.03 -16.26
N HIS A 86 1.41 0.50 -17.15
CA HIS A 86 1.48 -0.92 -17.54
C HIS A 86 2.84 -1.30 -18.13
N ALA A 87 3.41 -0.45 -19.00
CA ALA A 87 4.76 -0.61 -19.53
C ALA A 87 5.84 -0.64 -18.42
N GLN A 88 5.70 0.22 -17.41
CA GLN A 88 6.60 0.19 -16.25
C GLN A 88 6.46 -1.09 -15.43
N HIS A 89 5.22 -1.57 -15.22
CA HIS A 89 4.99 -2.83 -14.52
C HIS A 89 5.58 -4.02 -15.29
N VAL A 90 5.35 -4.11 -16.60
CA VAL A 90 5.99 -5.12 -17.47
C VAL A 90 7.49 -5.07 -17.28
N TYR A 91 8.13 -3.92 -17.51
CA TYR A 91 9.58 -3.73 -17.36
C TYR A 91 10.09 -4.23 -15.99
N ILE A 92 9.46 -3.82 -14.89
CA ILE A 92 9.88 -4.25 -13.56
C ILE A 92 9.79 -5.78 -13.42
N ALA A 93 8.64 -6.36 -13.74
CA ALA A 93 8.40 -7.77 -13.53
C ALA A 93 9.30 -8.66 -14.41
N THR A 94 9.48 -8.32 -15.68
CA THR A 94 10.33 -9.07 -16.60
C THR A 94 11.81 -8.93 -16.27
N GLU A 95 12.30 -7.74 -15.88
CA GLU A 95 13.70 -7.57 -15.50
C GLU A 95 14.03 -8.25 -14.17
N LEU A 96 13.13 -8.22 -13.17
CA LEU A 96 13.30 -8.99 -11.93
C LEU A 96 13.38 -10.50 -12.24
N GLY A 97 12.49 -11.00 -13.09
CA GLY A 97 12.50 -12.39 -13.52
C GLY A 97 13.78 -12.78 -14.26
N ARG A 98 14.26 -11.92 -15.18
CA ARG A 98 15.50 -12.12 -15.92
C ARG A 98 16.72 -12.21 -15.00
N LEU A 99 16.75 -11.43 -13.93
CA LEU A 99 17.81 -11.46 -12.92
C LEU A 99 17.70 -12.61 -11.92
N GLY A 100 16.71 -13.50 -12.10
CA GLY A 100 16.53 -14.73 -11.33
C GLY A 100 15.80 -14.54 -9.99
N LEU A 101 15.11 -13.42 -9.80
CA LEU A 101 14.38 -13.17 -8.56
C LEU A 101 13.08 -13.98 -8.50
N ARG A 102 12.68 -14.33 -7.29
CA ARG A 102 11.34 -14.82 -6.96
C ARG A 102 10.74 -13.90 -5.92
N TRP A 103 9.54 -13.41 -6.16
CA TRP A 103 8.82 -12.52 -5.25
C TRP A 103 7.38 -12.97 -5.12
N VAL A 104 6.79 -12.72 -3.95
CA VAL A 104 5.43 -13.15 -3.63
C VAL A 104 4.38 -12.09 -3.97
N SER A 105 4.79 -10.82 -4.03
CA SER A 105 3.92 -9.72 -4.39
C SER A 105 4.66 -8.50 -4.93
N LEU A 106 3.92 -7.68 -5.68
CA LEU A 106 4.36 -6.40 -6.24
C LEU A 106 3.19 -5.40 -6.10
N PRO A 107 3.30 -4.41 -5.20
CA PRO A 107 2.38 -3.26 -5.14
C PRO A 107 2.86 -2.16 -6.10
N PRO A 108 2.18 -1.93 -7.24
CA PRO A 108 2.38 -0.73 -8.04
C PRO A 108 1.81 0.51 -7.33
N ARG A 109 2.21 1.70 -7.81
CA ARG A 109 1.47 2.93 -7.52
C ARG A 109 0.23 2.95 -8.41
N TYR A 110 -0.93 2.56 -7.87
CA TYR A 110 -2.19 2.61 -8.61
C TYR A 110 -2.63 4.03 -8.94
N VAL A 111 -3.55 4.15 -9.90
CA VAL A 111 -4.31 5.38 -10.16
C VAL A 111 -5.12 5.83 -8.93
N GLY A 112 -5.52 7.09 -8.92
CA GLY A 112 -6.18 7.73 -7.77
C GLY A 112 -5.26 7.90 -6.56
N ARG A 113 -5.85 8.00 -5.35
CA ARG A 113 -5.10 8.19 -4.11
C ARG A 113 -5.52 7.22 -3.02
N PHE A 114 -4.50 6.66 -2.37
CA PHE A 114 -4.60 5.72 -1.25
C PHE A 114 -4.11 6.38 0.04
N GLU A 115 -4.87 7.37 0.53
CA GLU A 115 -4.55 8.10 1.76
C GLU A 115 -4.80 7.25 3.02
N LYS A 116 -4.13 7.57 4.14
CA LYS A 116 -4.10 6.70 5.32
C LYS A 116 -5.37 6.84 6.16
N GLY A 117 -6.03 5.72 6.44
CA GLY A 117 -7.20 5.69 7.33
C GLY A 117 -8.51 6.14 6.68
N VAL A 118 -8.56 6.34 5.37
CA VAL A 118 -9.77 6.74 4.63
C VAL A 118 -9.99 5.83 3.42
N ASP A 119 -11.18 5.91 2.82
CA ASP A 119 -11.50 5.19 1.58
C ASP A 119 -10.70 5.74 0.39
N TYR A 120 -10.74 5.02 -0.72
CA TYR A 120 -10.10 5.42 -1.97
C TYR A 120 -10.64 6.76 -2.48
N ILE A 121 -9.75 7.59 -3.03
CA ILE A 121 -10.10 8.89 -3.61
C ILE A 121 -9.74 8.87 -5.10
N GLY A 122 -10.77 8.75 -5.95
CA GLY A 122 -10.64 8.71 -7.40
C GLY A 122 -11.86 8.08 -8.05
N ASP A 123 -11.77 7.79 -9.34
CA ASP A 123 -12.78 7.01 -10.05
C ASP A 123 -12.51 5.51 -9.83
N VAL A 124 -13.52 4.78 -9.36
CA VAL A 124 -13.43 3.33 -9.08
C VAL A 124 -13.45 2.52 -10.38
N THR A 125 -14.14 3.00 -11.41
CA THR A 125 -14.15 2.35 -12.73
C THR A 125 -12.78 2.48 -13.39
N GLU A 126 -12.18 3.67 -13.36
CA GLU A 126 -10.79 3.86 -13.84
C GLU A 126 -9.81 2.95 -13.10
N PHE A 127 -9.96 2.82 -11.78
CA PHE A 127 -9.14 1.89 -10.99
C PHE A 127 -9.34 0.43 -11.40
N GLU A 128 -10.58 0.00 -11.65
CA GLU A 128 -10.89 -1.38 -12.05
C GLU A 128 -10.31 -1.72 -13.43
N GLU A 129 -10.43 -0.81 -14.39
CA GLU A 129 -9.86 -0.96 -15.73
C GLU A 129 -8.32 -0.98 -15.69
N ASP A 130 -7.69 -0.12 -14.88
CA ASP A 130 -6.24 -0.09 -14.71
C ASP A 130 -5.69 -1.39 -14.10
N ILE A 131 -6.37 -1.89 -13.04
CA ILE A 131 -5.87 -3.07 -12.33
C ILE A 131 -6.13 -4.38 -13.07
N GLU A 132 -7.13 -4.44 -13.95
CA GLU A 132 -7.33 -5.58 -14.85
C GLU A 132 -6.04 -5.90 -15.64
N VAL A 133 -5.44 -4.87 -16.24
CA VAL A 133 -4.20 -5.01 -17.02
C VAL A 133 -3.01 -5.37 -16.13
N HIS A 134 -2.87 -4.73 -14.97
CA HIS A 134 -1.81 -5.09 -14.01
C HIS A 134 -1.91 -6.55 -13.52
N ALA A 135 -3.13 -7.04 -13.30
CA ALA A 135 -3.36 -8.41 -12.86
C ALA A 135 -3.09 -9.41 -14.00
N ALA A 136 -3.43 -9.06 -15.24
CA ALA A 136 -3.08 -9.82 -16.43
C ALA A 136 -1.54 -9.92 -16.59
N ILE A 137 -0.82 -8.80 -16.46
CA ILE A 137 0.65 -8.78 -16.49
C ILE A 137 1.24 -9.74 -15.45
N ALA A 138 0.75 -9.70 -14.21
CA ALA A 138 1.25 -10.58 -13.15
C ALA A 138 1.12 -12.07 -13.49
N ARG A 139 -0.04 -12.46 -14.03
CA ARG A 139 -0.30 -13.84 -14.45
C ARG A 139 0.53 -14.24 -15.68
N THR A 140 0.70 -13.35 -16.65
CA THR A 140 1.49 -13.64 -17.86
C THR A 140 2.98 -13.78 -17.56
N VAL A 141 3.56 -12.91 -16.72
CA VAL A 141 5.00 -12.95 -16.41
C VAL A 141 5.36 -14.17 -15.54
N SER A 142 4.40 -14.70 -14.77
CA SER A 142 4.64 -15.81 -13.84
C SER A 142 3.53 -16.87 -13.91
N PRO A 143 3.40 -17.60 -15.03
CA PRO A 143 2.26 -18.48 -15.28
C PRO A 143 2.17 -19.68 -14.34
N ASP A 144 3.32 -20.19 -13.87
CA ASP A 144 3.39 -21.36 -12.97
C ASP A 144 3.16 -21.00 -11.49
N GLY A 145 3.05 -19.71 -11.17
CA GLY A 145 2.87 -19.22 -9.82
C GLY A 145 2.83 -17.70 -9.79
N PRO A 146 1.70 -17.08 -10.18
CA PRO A 146 1.62 -15.64 -10.30
C PRO A 146 1.93 -14.93 -8.99
N TYR A 147 2.78 -13.91 -9.03
CA TYR A 147 2.90 -13.01 -7.88
C TYR A 147 1.59 -12.26 -7.66
N LYS A 148 1.31 -11.93 -6.39
CA LYS A 148 0.09 -11.22 -6.02
C LYS A 148 0.25 -9.73 -6.28
N LEU A 149 -0.81 -9.07 -6.71
CA LEU A 149 -0.88 -7.62 -6.55
C LEU A 149 -1.10 -7.28 -5.08
N SER A 150 -0.49 -6.20 -4.62
CA SER A 150 -0.54 -5.80 -3.21
C SER A 150 -1.15 -4.41 -3.06
N LEU A 151 -2.05 -4.25 -2.08
CA LEU A 151 -2.62 -2.97 -1.67
C LEU A 151 -1.89 -2.48 -0.43
N HIS A 152 -0.95 -1.56 -0.64
CA HIS A 152 -0.39 -0.74 0.42
C HIS A 152 -1.33 0.41 0.78
N SER A 153 -1.20 0.95 2.00
CA SER A 153 -2.24 1.81 2.58
C SER A 153 -3.64 1.19 2.48
N GLY A 154 -3.68 -0.15 2.52
CA GLY A 154 -4.81 -0.92 2.03
C GLY A 154 -6.01 -0.88 2.95
N SER A 155 -5.84 -0.58 4.24
CA SER A 155 -6.98 -0.46 5.16
C SER A 155 -7.96 0.63 4.74
N ASP A 156 -9.23 0.37 5.03
CA ASP A 156 -10.38 1.24 4.81
C ASP A 156 -10.72 1.55 3.35
N LYS A 157 -10.07 0.91 2.36
CA LYS A 157 -10.31 1.08 0.92
C LYS A 157 -11.53 0.29 0.43
N PHE A 158 -12.63 0.36 1.18
CA PHE A 158 -13.81 -0.48 0.97
C PHE A 158 -14.40 -0.36 -0.43
N SER A 159 -14.36 0.82 -1.05
CA SER A 159 -14.95 1.02 -2.38
C SER A 159 -14.23 0.25 -3.49
N VAL A 160 -12.93 -0.05 -3.32
CA VAL A 160 -12.09 -0.67 -4.37
C VAL A 160 -11.81 -2.15 -4.14
N TYR A 161 -12.07 -2.69 -2.94
CA TYR A 161 -11.82 -4.12 -2.69
C TYR A 161 -12.57 -5.06 -3.66
N PRO A 162 -13.86 -4.85 -3.99
CA PRO A 162 -14.55 -5.75 -4.91
C PRO A 162 -13.90 -5.80 -6.30
N ALA A 163 -13.57 -4.63 -6.86
CA ALA A 163 -12.85 -4.52 -8.13
C ALA A 163 -11.48 -5.20 -8.05
N PHE A 164 -10.70 -4.89 -7.00
CA PHE A 164 -9.39 -5.48 -6.78
C PHE A 164 -9.41 -7.00 -6.76
N VAL A 165 -10.35 -7.60 -6.02
CA VAL A 165 -10.45 -9.06 -5.87
C VAL A 165 -10.90 -9.72 -7.18
N ARG A 166 -11.88 -9.14 -7.88
CA ARG A 166 -12.34 -9.65 -9.17
C ARG A 166 -11.20 -9.72 -10.19
N GLN A 167 -10.50 -8.60 -10.37
CA GLN A 167 -9.47 -8.49 -11.40
C GLN A 167 -8.21 -9.31 -11.07
N THR A 168 -7.85 -9.41 -9.78
CA THR A 168 -6.77 -10.28 -9.33
C THR A 168 -7.16 -11.75 -9.26
N ARG A 169 -8.45 -12.09 -9.46
CA ARG A 169 -9.01 -13.44 -9.26
C ARG A 169 -8.65 -14.00 -7.88
N GLY A 170 -8.64 -13.13 -6.86
CA GLY A 170 -8.26 -13.45 -5.49
C GLY A 170 -6.75 -13.52 -5.21
N LEU A 171 -5.87 -13.33 -6.20
CA LEU A 171 -4.41 -13.26 -6.01
C LEU A 171 -3.98 -11.91 -5.44
N ALA A 172 -4.28 -11.73 -4.16
CA ALA A 172 -4.24 -10.46 -3.47
C ALA A 172 -3.33 -10.49 -2.23
N HIS A 173 -2.66 -9.37 -1.95
CA HIS A 173 -2.04 -9.09 -0.67
C HIS A 173 -2.58 -7.76 -0.14
N LEU A 174 -3.31 -7.77 0.97
CA LEU A 174 -3.82 -6.56 1.60
C LEU A 174 -2.97 -6.19 2.82
N LYS A 175 -2.34 -5.00 2.81
CA LYS A 175 -1.59 -4.52 3.97
C LYS A 175 -2.40 -3.53 4.79
N THR A 176 -2.54 -3.84 6.08
CA THR A 176 -3.16 -2.96 7.08
C THR A 176 -2.19 -2.75 8.24
N ALA A 177 -2.30 -1.61 8.92
CA ALA A 177 -1.51 -1.33 10.12
C ALA A 177 -2.19 -0.30 11.02
N GLY A 178 -2.26 0.96 10.58
CA GLY A 178 -2.73 2.06 11.41
C GLY A 178 -4.21 2.01 11.76
N THR A 179 -5.05 1.30 10.99
CA THR A 179 -6.44 1.10 11.38
C THR A 179 -6.61 0.33 12.70
N SER A 180 -5.69 -0.58 13.03
CA SER A 180 -5.69 -1.26 14.34
C SER A 180 -5.48 -0.27 15.49
N TYR A 181 -4.61 0.73 15.28
CA TYR A 181 -4.45 1.83 16.24
C TYR A 181 -5.72 2.70 16.35
N LEU A 182 -6.40 2.96 15.23
CA LEU A 182 -7.68 3.69 15.25
C LEU A 182 -8.78 2.92 15.98
N GLU A 183 -8.83 1.60 15.87
CA GLU A 183 -9.76 0.78 16.66
C GLU A 183 -9.35 0.74 18.14
N ALA A 184 -8.06 0.84 18.47
CA ALA A 184 -7.62 1.01 19.85
C ALA A 184 -8.12 2.35 20.42
N LEU A 185 -8.04 3.43 19.64
CA LEU A 185 -8.62 4.72 20.01
C LEU A 185 -10.15 4.66 20.13
N ARG A 186 -10.83 3.83 19.33
CA ARG A 186 -12.27 3.59 19.46
C ARG A 186 -12.62 2.94 20.80
N THR A 187 -11.80 1.99 21.25
CA THR A 187 -11.92 1.41 22.59
C THR A 187 -11.71 2.47 23.68
N VAL A 188 -10.70 3.33 23.54
CA VAL A 188 -10.48 4.43 24.49
C VAL A 188 -11.68 5.38 24.51
N ALA A 189 -12.21 5.80 23.36
CA ALA A 189 -13.36 6.69 23.29
C ALA A 189 -14.62 6.13 24.00
N ALA A 190 -14.76 4.80 24.05
CA ALA A 190 -15.88 4.14 24.70
C ALA A 190 -15.70 3.97 26.22
N LEU A 191 -14.46 3.80 26.70
CA LEU A 191 -14.15 3.42 28.09
C LEU A 191 -13.56 4.56 28.93
N ASP A 192 -12.79 5.46 28.31
CA ASP A 192 -12.22 6.67 28.92
C ASP A 192 -12.34 7.86 27.92
N PRO A 193 -13.55 8.47 27.82
CA PRO A 193 -13.81 9.57 26.90
C PRO A 193 -12.90 10.79 27.12
N ASP A 194 -12.50 11.04 28.37
CA ASP A 194 -11.60 12.13 28.73
C ASP A 194 -10.20 11.89 28.17
N LEU A 195 -9.65 10.68 28.30
CA LEU A 195 -8.38 10.33 27.64
C LEU A 195 -8.46 10.49 26.13
N PHE A 196 -9.54 10.03 25.50
CA PHE A 196 -9.68 10.17 24.06
C PHE A 196 -9.72 11.65 23.63
N ARG A 197 -10.42 12.50 24.38
CA ARG A 197 -10.45 13.94 24.15
C ARG A 197 -9.06 14.57 24.27
N GLU A 198 -8.30 14.23 25.32
CA GLU A 198 -6.93 14.71 25.48
C GLU A 198 -6.03 14.29 24.30
N ILE A 199 -6.15 13.05 23.85
CA ILE A 199 -5.40 12.53 22.68
C ILE A 199 -5.81 13.27 21.41
N TYR A 200 -7.11 13.49 21.19
CA TYR A 200 -7.63 14.17 20.02
C TYR A 200 -7.14 15.62 19.92
N ASP A 201 -7.21 16.37 21.02
CA ASP A 201 -6.73 17.75 21.06
C ASP A 201 -5.22 17.82 20.83
N PHE A 202 -4.47 16.89 21.42
CA PHE A 202 -3.03 16.78 21.18
C PHE A 202 -2.71 16.44 19.72
N ALA A 203 -3.40 15.45 19.13
CA ALA A 203 -3.23 15.05 17.74
C ALA A 203 -3.49 16.21 16.77
N ARG A 204 -4.56 16.99 16.99
CA ARG A 204 -4.85 18.18 16.18
C ARG A 204 -3.72 19.21 16.23
N GLY A 205 -3.13 19.42 17.41
CA GLY A 205 -1.98 20.31 17.58
C GLY A 205 -0.68 19.79 16.93
N ARG A 206 -0.55 18.48 16.71
CA ARG A 206 0.63 17.84 16.12
C ARG A 206 0.53 17.57 14.62
N TYR A 207 -0.68 17.61 14.06
CA TYR A 207 -0.96 17.14 12.71
C TYR A 207 -0.07 17.75 11.62
N GLU A 208 0.12 19.08 11.63
CA GLU A 208 0.92 19.75 10.60
C GLU A 208 2.39 19.29 10.58
N GLU A 209 2.95 18.95 11.73
CA GLU A 209 4.31 18.42 11.82
C GLU A 209 4.34 16.93 11.46
N ASP A 210 3.44 16.14 12.04
CA ASP A 210 3.45 14.68 11.91
C ASP A 210 3.03 14.20 10.52
N ARG A 211 2.23 14.98 9.77
CA ARG A 211 1.84 14.62 8.39
C ARG A 211 2.98 14.71 7.39
N ALA A 212 4.13 15.30 7.72
CA ALA A 212 5.24 15.51 6.78
C ALA A 212 5.76 14.21 6.15
N SER A 213 5.63 13.07 6.85
CA SER A 213 6.02 11.74 6.36
C SER A 213 4.84 10.93 5.79
N TYR A 214 3.68 11.55 5.55
CA TYR A 214 2.47 10.87 5.09
C TYR A 214 1.82 11.62 3.93
N HIS A 215 1.31 10.87 2.96
CA HIS A 215 0.44 11.40 1.93
C HIS A 215 -1.01 11.38 2.43
N VAL A 216 -1.46 12.49 3.02
CA VAL A 216 -2.79 12.71 3.61
C VAL A 216 -3.27 14.14 3.31
N SER A 217 -4.59 14.35 3.31
CA SER A 217 -5.18 15.64 2.90
C SER A 217 -6.14 16.27 3.91
N ALA A 218 -6.26 15.70 5.11
CA ALA A 218 -7.05 16.25 6.19
C ALA A 218 -6.70 17.70 6.54
N ARG A 219 -7.72 18.41 7.03
CA ARG A 219 -7.60 19.79 7.47
C ARG A 219 -8.10 19.95 8.89
N THR A 220 -7.25 20.51 9.73
CA THR A 220 -7.56 20.77 11.14
C THR A 220 -8.75 21.72 11.31
N ASP A 221 -8.95 22.67 10.39
CA ASP A 221 -10.07 23.62 10.40
C ASP A 221 -11.43 22.99 10.03
N ARG A 222 -11.44 21.79 9.45
CA ARG A 222 -12.64 20.98 9.18
C ARG A 222 -13.02 20.04 10.33
N THR A 223 -12.24 20.04 11.40
CA THR A 223 -12.48 19.22 12.57
C THR A 223 -13.02 20.04 13.75
N PRO A 224 -14.01 19.52 14.50
CA PRO A 224 -14.63 20.26 15.60
C PRO A 224 -13.63 20.54 16.73
N GLY A 225 -13.66 21.77 17.24
CA GLY A 225 -12.83 22.21 18.35
C GLY A 225 -13.24 21.65 19.72
N VAL A 226 -14.55 21.50 19.93
CA VAL A 226 -15.15 21.02 21.17
C VAL A 226 -16.19 19.98 20.77
N VAL A 227 -16.12 18.81 21.40
CA VAL A 227 -16.98 17.66 21.09
C VAL A 227 -17.51 17.08 22.40
N GLY A 228 -18.83 16.93 22.50
CA GLY A 228 -19.46 16.28 23.66
C GLY A 228 -19.13 14.78 23.69
N ASP A 229 -19.16 14.16 24.87
CA ASP A 229 -18.74 12.75 25.06
C ASP A 229 -19.42 11.79 24.07
N ALA A 230 -20.74 11.95 23.87
CA ALA A 230 -21.52 11.11 22.97
C ALA A 230 -21.09 11.18 21.49
N GLN A 231 -20.37 12.23 21.10
CA GLN A 231 -19.92 12.46 19.72
C GLN A 231 -18.45 12.08 19.50
N LEU A 232 -17.68 11.82 20.56
CA LEU A 232 -16.26 11.49 20.45
C LEU A 232 -16.00 10.24 19.57
N PRO A 233 -16.72 9.11 19.73
CA PRO A 233 -16.49 7.94 18.89
C PRO A 233 -16.77 8.18 17.40
N ALA A 234 -17.63 9.15 17.07
CA ALA A 234 -17.97 9.47 15.69
C ALA A 234 -16.82 10.15 14.94
N LEU A 235 -15.88 10.81 15.64
CA LEU A 235 -14.70 11.42 15.02
C LEU A 235 -13.86 10.40 14.24
N LEU A 236 -13.74 9.18 14.77
CA LEU A 236 -13.04 8.05 14.14
C LEU A 236 -13.73 7.52 12.87
N GLY A 237 -14.89 8.08 12.49
CA GLY A 237 -15.59 7.82 11.24
C GLY A 237 -15.62 9.01 10.28
N THR A 238 -15.06 10.16 10.66
CA THR A 238 -15.00 11.35 9.79
C THR A 238 -13.64 11.47 9.11
N PHE A 239 -13.62 11.89 7.85
CA PHE A 239 -12.41 11.96 7.02
C PHE A 239 -11.24 12.66 7.74
N ASP A 240 -11.40 13.94 8.05
CA ASP A 240 -10.28 14.76 8.55
C ASP A 240 -9.79 14.28 9.93
N ALA A 241 -10.70 14.00 10.87
CA ALA A 241 -10.32 13.58 12.21
C ALA A 241 -9.67 12.19 12.21
N ARG A 242 -10.13 11.28 11.34
CA ARG A 242 -9.58 9.92 11.25
C ARG A 242 -8.15 9.94 10.72
N GLU A 243 -7.85 10.72 9.68
CA GLU A 243 -6.47 10.88 9.21
C GLU A 243 -5.57 11.55 10.25
N ILE A 244 -6.04 12.62 10.91
CA ILE A 244 -5.28 13.33 11.96
C ILE A 244 -4.89 12.35 13.07
N LEU A 245 -5.86 11.58 13.57
CA LEU A 245 -5.61 10.57 14.60
C LEU A 245 -4.66 9.48 14.07
N HIS A 246 -4.82 9.06 12.82
CA HIS A 246 -4.00 8.00 12.23
C HIS A 246 -2.51 8.39 12.18
N VAL A 247 -2.17 9.55 11.62
CA VAL A 247 -0.77 9.91 11.34
C VAL A 247 -0.02 10.39 12.58
N THR A 248 -0.73 10.83 13.62
CA THR A 248 -0.13 11.36 14.85
C THR A 248 0.14 10.28 15.92
N PHE A 249 -0.10 9.00 15.61
CA PHE A 249 0.10 7.88 16.55
C PHE A 249 1.51 7.90 17.18
N GLY A 250 2.53 8.25 16.40
CA GLY A 250 3.92 8.32 16.85
C GLY A 250 4.13 9.34 17.96
N SER A 251 3.59 10.55 17.79
CA SER A 251 3.63 11.58 18.84
C SER A 251 2.83 11.16 20.07
N VAL A 252 1.63 10.62 19.89
CA VAL A 252 0.78 10.17 20.99
C VAL A 252 1.47 9.08 21.82
N LEU A 253 2.10 8.09 21.18
CA LEU A 253 2.75 6.98 21.88
C LEU A 253 4.12 7.35 22.50
N LYS A 254 4.77 8.41 22.02
CA LYS A 254 5.98 8.96 22.67
C LYS A 254 5.64 9.63 24.01
N GLU A 255 4.48 10.28 24.10
CA GLU A 255 3.98 10.88 25.34
C GLU A 255 3.60 9.81 26.38
N ALA A 256 4.39 9.73 27.46
CA ALA A 256 4.21 8.69 28.48
C ALA A 256 2.82 8.70 29.13
N ARG A 257 2.23 9.88 29.33
CA ARG A 257 0.88 10.02 29.90
C ARG A 257 -0.20 9.36 29.03
N PHE A 258 -0.10 9.48 27.71
CA PHE A 258 -1.06 8.89 26.78
C PHE A 258 -0.77 7.41 26.57
N ARG A 259 0.49 7.06 26.29
CA ARG A 259 0.91 5.67 26.08
C ARG A 259 0.52 4.78 27.26
N ASN A 260 0.84 5.19 28.49
CA ASN A 260 0.62 4.35 29.66
C ASN A 260 -0.88 4.15 29.94
N ARG A 261 -1.69 5.20 29.84
CA ARG A 261 -3.15 5.10 30.03
C ARG A 261 -3.80 4.29 28.91
N LEU A 262 -3.46 4.56 27.65
CA LEU A 262 -3.98 3.82 26.49
C LEU A 262 -3.64 2.33 26.59
N LEU A 263 -2.35 1.98 26.78
CA LEU A 263 -1.95 0.57 26.88
C LEU A 263 -2.49 -0.10 28.15
N GLY A 264 -2.64 0.65 29.26
CA GLY A 264 -3.27 0.15 30.48
C GLY A 264 -4.72 -0.26 30.23
N LEU A 265 -5.50 0.64 29.61
CA LEU A 265 -6.91 0.41 29.29
C LEU A 265 -7.11 -0.79 28.35
N LEU A 266 -6.27 -0.93 27.32
CA LEU A 266 -6.34 -2.09 26.40
C LEU A 266 -5.99 -3.41 27.10
N ARG A 267 -5.12 -3.40 28.12
CA ARG A 267 -4.77 -4.60 28.90
C ARG A 267 -5.84 -4.96 29.92
N GLU A 268 -6.52 -3.99 30.50
CA GLU A 268 -7.66 -4.21 31.40
C GLU A 268 -8.91 -4.68 30.63
N HIS A 269 -9.08 -4.22 29.38
CA HIS A 269 -10.25 -4.52 28.55
C HIS A 269 -9.91 -5.14 27.18
N PRO A 270 -9.16 -6.26 27.13
CA PRO A 270 -8.69 -6.84 25.87
C PRO A 270 -9.85 -7.26 24.95
N GLU A 271 -10.95 -7.74 25.53
CA GLU A 271 -12.14 -8.18 24.76
C GLU A 271 -12.85 -7.02 24.04
N HIS A 272 -12.84 -5.80 24.62
CA HIS A 272 -13.43 -4.64 23.95
C HIS A 272 -12.65 -4.25 22.70
N TYR A 273 -11.31 -4.32 22.78
CA TYR A 273 -10.46 -4.07 21.63
C TYR A 273 -10.55 -5.17 20.59
N ALA A 274 -10.52 -6.44 21.02
CA ALA A 274 -10.68 -7.59 20.14
C ALA A 274 -12.00 -7.55 19.35
N ALA A 275 -13.12 -7.23 20.00
CA ALA A 275 -14.42 -7.08 19.34
C ALA A 275 -14.46 -5.91 18.34
N GLY A 276 -13.71 -4.83 18.61
CA GLY A 276 -13.50 -3.72 17.67
C GLY A 276 -12.76 -4.19 16.41
N LEU A 277 -11.61 -4.83 16.60
CA LEU A 277 -10.79 -5.39 15.54
C LEU A 277 -11.56 -6.40 14.69
N GLU A 278 -12.24 -7.36 15.33
CA GLU A 278 -13.00 -8.41 14.65
C GLU A 278 -14.04 -7.80 13.70
N ARG A 279 -14.92 -6.94 14.23
CA ARG A 279 -15.94 -6.26 13.41
C ARG A 279 -15.31 -5.44 12.27
N HIS A 280 -14.20 -4.76 12.54
CA HIS A 280 -13.55 -3.91 11.55
C HIS A 280 -12.87 -4.73 10.43
N PHE A 281 -12.15 -5.80 10.78
CA PHE A 281 -11.47 -6.66 9.83
C PHE A 281 -12.39 -7.61 9.10
N LEU A 282 -13.51 -8.05 9.69
CA LEU A 282 -14.52 -8.82 8.95
C LEU A 282 -15.02 -8.03 7.74
N ARG A 283 -15.27 -6.72 7.89
CA ARG A 283 -15.63 -5.84 6.77
C ARG A 283 -14.52 -5.73 5.72
N HIS A 284 -13.25 -5.83 6.11
CA HIS A 284 -12.12 -5.84 5.17
C HIS A 284 -12.03 -7.15 4.39
N LEU A 285 -12.26 -8.28 5.09
CA LEU A 285 -12.06 -9.61 4.56
C LEU A 285 -13.25 -10.12 3.74
N GLU A 286 -14.47 -9.63 4.01
CA GLU A 286 -15.69 -10.06 3.34
C GLU A 286 -15.61 -9.99 1.80
N PRO A 287 -15.15 -8.88 1.17
CA PRO A 287 -14.96 -8.84 -0.28
C PRO A 287 -13.92 -9.84 -0.81
N PHE A 288 -12.93 -10.22 0.00
CA PHE A 288 -11.90 -11.19 -0.40
C PHE A 288 -12.41 -12.63 -0.25
N ALA A 289 -13.28 -12.87 0.73
CA ALA A 289 -13.88 -14.18 0.98
C ALA A 289 -14.97 -14.52 -0.05
N ASN A 290 -15.70 -13.52 -0.55
CA ASN A 290 -16.79 -13.73 -1.51
C ASN A 290 -16.38 -13.56 -2.99
N GLY A 291 -15.09 -13.32 -3.26
CA GLY A 291 -14.60 -13.14 -4.64
C GLY A 291 -14.93 -11.78 -5.26
N GLY A 292 -15.18 -10.76 -4.43
CA GLY A 292 -15.50 -9.41 -4.88
C GLY A 292 -16.93 -9.24 -5.38
N THR A 293 -17.84 -10.13 -4.98
CA THR A 293 -19.28 -9.98 -5.22
C THR A 293 -19.90 -9.04 -4.18
N PRO A 294 -20.94 -8.27 -4.53
CA PRO A 294 -21.71 -7.49 -3.55
C PRO A 294 -22.35 -8.35 -2.46
#